data_AF-A0A3B6IRD5-F1
#
_entry.id   AF-A0A3B6IRD5-F1
#
_cell.length_a   1.000
_cell.length_b   1.000
_cell.length_c   1.000
_cell.angle_alpha   90.00
_cell.angle_beta   90.00
_cell.angle_gamma   90.00
#
_symmetry.space_group_name_H-M   'P 1'
#
loop_
_entity.id
_entity.type
_entity.pdbx_description
1 polymer ?
#
loop_
_entity_poly.entity_id
_entity_poly.type
_entity_poly.pdbx_seq_one_letter_code
_entity_poly.pdbx_strand_id
1 'polypeptide(L)'
;MVLEDESSDDQSSLPYMHSSSTDGLNQVLIWPLSLCELLKVPFSLEDPDYKGLELDVMYPCEKHGMSSERLVAFEGTHTSRRFLACAQPEGSNCGFVEWVDHQWAPTMQNALLKLFAMVEDAKSARVNDSLESSFTIHHLTEEKNKMEANYDKLVQDVHELMNFQEDKVVDFRHLQSAITYQQEVRKEPIDDMKAKMATEMAKKDAETQKLTQKYELLLNLTRAQATVIQNLKLNKMKEKQVLIEASMNLELKNAELTKCQEKLTQEKLELKLQATDLLKGNEKHIEEKWQLEFQNEKLKEKFRGI
;
A
#
# COMPACT_ATOMS: atom_id res chain seq x y z
N MET A 1 17.15 -16.38 30.63
CA MET A 1 18.43 -15.65 30.77
C MET A 1 18.07 -14.20 30.95
N VAL A 2 18.00 -13.80 32.21
CA VAL A 2 17.84 -12.42 32.66
C VAL A 2 19.24 -11.81 32.55
N LEU A 3 19.37 -10.71 31.81
CA LEU A 3 20.59 -9.90 31.85
C LEU A 3 20.23 -8.67 32.68
N GLU A 4 20.88 -8.60 33.82
CA GLU A 4 20.66 -7.67 34.91
C GLU A 4 21.15 -6.27 34.52
N ASP A 5 20.38 -5.29 34.98
CA ASP A 5 20.75 -3.88 35.10
C ASP A 5 22.04 -3.77 35.93
N GLU A 6 23.10 -3.20 35.37
CA GLU A 6 24.13 -2.52 36.14
C GLU A 6 23.98 -1.00 35.94
N SER A 7 23.26 -0.43 36.90
CA SER A 7 23.35 0.94 37.34
C SER A 7 24.80 1.29 37.70
N SER A 8 25.33 2.37 37.13
CA SER A 8 26.32 3.20 37.81
C SER A 8 26.00 4.68 37.58
N ASP A 9 25.34 5.27 38.58
CA ASP A 9 25.23 6.71 38.76
C ASP A 9 26.62 7.29 39.04
N ASP A 10 27.27 7.86 38.02
CA ASP A 10 28.36 8.81 38.23
C ASP A 10 27.83 10.23 38.02
N GLN A 11 27.12 10.72 39.06
CA GLN A 11 26.88 12.14 39.27
C GLN A 11 28.22 12.84 39.55
N SER A 12 28.98 13.19 38.51
CA SER A 12 30.03 14.19 38.65
C SER A 12 29.38 15.58 38.80
N SER A 13 29.04 15.89 40.05
CA SER A 13 28.60 17.21 40.47
C SER A 13 29.76 18.20 40.36
N LEU A 14 29.97 18.77 39.17
CA LEU A 14 30.78 19.98 39.06
C LEU A 14 29.96 21.13 39.64
N PRO A 15 30.48 21.90 40.61
CA PRO A 15 29.73 23.03 41.15
C PRO A 15 29.53 24.04 40.03
N TYR A 16 28.26 24.26 39.68
CA TYR A 16 27.77 25.39 38.91
C TYR A 16 28.28 26.65 39.60
N MET A 17 29.35 27.23 39.07
CA MET A 17 29.82 28.54 39.47
C MET A 17 28.73 29.51 39.07
N HIS A 18 27.90 29.90 40.04
CA HIS A 18 27.16 31.14 39.97
C HIS A 18 28.19 32.24 39.75
N SER A 19 28.36 32.65 38.50
CA SER A 19 28.93 33.94 38.13
C SER A 19 27.99 34.99 38.69
N SER A 20 28.11 35.25 39.98
CA SER A 20 27.61 36.45 40.60
C SER A 20 28.23 37.58 39.81
N SER A 21 27.38 38.27 39.06
CA SER A 21 27.60 39.64 38.60
C SER A 21 28.00 40.44 39.84
N THR A 22 29.29 40.46 40.11
CA THR A 22 29.89 41.63 40.71
C THR A 22 30.11 42.55 39.55
N ASP A 23 29.25 43.57 39.46
CA ASP A 23 29.62 44.90 38.99
C ASP A 23 30.76 45.43 39.88
N GLY A 24 31.87 44.71 39.90
CA GLY A 24 33.15 45.15 40.39
C GLY A 24 33.70 45.93 39.23
N LEU A 25 33.40 47.23 39.24
CA LEU A 25 34.11 48.24 38.51
C LEU A 25 35.62 47.96 38.65
N ASN A 26 36.15 47.13 37.75
CA ASN A 26 37.54 47.20 37.37
C ASN A 26 37.63 48.57 36.69
N GLN A 27 37.78 49.59 37.52
CA GLN A 27 38.66 50.70 37.22
C GLN A 27 39.99 50.05 36.87
N VAL A 28 40.09 49.59 35.62
CA VAL A 28 41.31 49.65 34.86
C VAL A 28 41.62 51.14 34.86
N LEU A 29 42.30 51.55 35.92
CA LEU A 29 43.08 52.76 35.94
C LEU A 29 44.16 52.49 34.89
N ILE A 30 43.77 52.65 33.61
CA ILE A 30 44.62 53.34 32.67
C ILE A 30 44.80 54.69 33.35
N TRP A 31 45.75 54.78 34.28
CA TRP A 31 46.24 56.07 34.68
C TRP A 31 46.75 56.64 33.37
N PRO A 32 46.13 57.71 32.84
CA PRO A 32 46.78 58.42 31.76
C PRO A 32 48.18 58.70 32.26
N LEU A 33 49.16 58.71 31.35
CA LEU A 33 50.55 59.15 31.60
C LEU A 33 50.66 60.59 32.21
N SER A 34 49.57 61.13 32.76
CA SER A 34 49.33 62.48 33.25
C SER A 34 49.04 62.55 34.76
N LEU A 35 48.95 61.45 35.51
CA LEU A 35 48.76 61.54 36.98
C LEU A 35 50.06 61.56 37.80
N CYS A 36 51.18 61.05 37.27
CA CYS A 36 52.51 61.24 37.91
C CYS A 36 52.94 62.72 37.95
N GLU A 37 52.37 63.59 37.11
CA GLU A 37 52.67 65.03 37.16
C GLU A 37 51.95 65.77 38.30
N LEU A 38 50.98 65.15 39.00
CA LEU A 38 50.20 65.81 40.04
C LEU A 38 50.71 65.57 41.47
N LEU A 39 51.59 64.58 41.68
CA LEU A 39 52.30 64.37 42.95
C LEU A 39 53.78 64.12 42.64
N LYS A 40 54.64 65.09 42.96
CA LYS A 40 56.08 65.10 42.68
C LYS A 40 56.91 64.06 43.45
N VAL A 41 56.27 63.10 44.14
CA VAL A 41 56.95 62.08 44.94
C VAL A 41 57.10 60.81 44.11
N PRO A 42 58.34 60.33 43.85
CA PRO A 42 58.55 59.12 43.08
C PRO A 42 57.85 57.90 43.68
N PHE A 43 57.43 56.97 42.83
CA PHE A 43 56.98 55.64 43.29
C PHE A 43 58.13 54.98 44.07
N SER A 44 57.81 54.40 45.23
CA SER A 44 58.81 53.89 46.15
C SER A 44 58.50 52.47 46.61
N LEU A 45 59.55 51.79 47.06
CA LEU A 45 59.48 50.46 47.64
C LEU A 45 60.10 50.51 49.04
N GLU A 46 59.50 49.78 49.98
CA GLU A 46 60.00 49.69 51.35
C GLU A 46 61.30 48.89 51.38
N ASP A 47 62.39 49.51 51.85
CA ASP A 47 63.66 48.86 52.09
C ASP A 47 63.84 48.61 53.61
N PRO A 48 63.95 47.35 54.06
CA PRO A 48 64.16 47.04 55.47
C PRO A 48 65.37 47.75 56.09
N ASP A 49 66.43 47.96 55.30
CA ASP A 49 67.69 48.56 55.73
C ASP A 49 67.66 50.10 55.62
N TYR A 50 66.67 50.66 54.93
CA TYR A 50 66.50 52.09 54.73
C TYR A 50 65.04 52.53 54.78
N LYS A 51 64.51 52.61 56.01
CA LYS A 51 63.12 53.02 56.30
C LYS A 51 62.99 53.84 57.58
N GLY A 52 61.79 54.38 57.80
CA GLY A 52 61.44 55.15 58.99
C GLY A 52 61.74 56.65 58.85
N LEU A 53 61.56 57.39 59.94
CA LEU A 53 61.73 58.84 59.94
C LEU A 53 63.20 59.23 60.06
N GLU A 54 63.60 60.22 59.26
CA GLU A 54 64.84 60.97 59.43
C GLU A 54 64.67 61.91 60.63
N LEU A 55 65.32 61.54 61.73
CA LEU A 55 65.27 62.28 62.99
C LEU A 55 66.33 63.38 63.06
N ASP A 56 67.19 63.50 62.05
CA ASP A 56 68.13 64.61 61.95
C ASP A 56 67.37 65.92 61.66
N VAL A 57 67.62 66.95 62.49
CA VAL A 57 66.91 68.24 62.50
C VAL A 57 67.16 69.04 61.22
N MET A 58 68.13 68.62 60.40
CA MET A 58 68.54 69.31 59.18
C MET A 58 67.61 69.10 57.98
N TYR A 59 66.65 68.16 58.04
CA TYR A 59 65.84 67.76 56.87
C TYR A 59 64.31 67.64 57.11
N PRO A 60 63.61 68.62 57.73
CA PRO A 60 62.15 68.59 57.86
C PRO A 60 61.44 68.92 56.53
N CYS A 61 60.25 68.36 56.26
CA CYS A 61 59.41 68.85 55.14
C CYS A 61 59.11 70.34 55.37
N GLU A 62 59.50 71.18 54.41
CA GLU A 62 59.42 72.65 54.51
C GLU A 62 58.02 73.17 54.85
N LYS A 63 56.97 72.48 54.38
CA LYS A 63 55.58 72.89 54.57
C LYS A 63 55.02 72.49 55.95
N HIS A 64 55.46 71.38 56.51
CA HIS A 64 54.87 70.79 57.72
C HIS A 64 55.79 70.85 58.95
N GLY A 65 57.09 71.09 58.76
CA GLY A 65 58.07 71.13 59.85
C GLY A 65 58.28 69.78 60.55
N MET A 66 57.80 68.68 59.96
CA MET A 66 57.90 67.33 60.51
C MET A 66 59.09 66.59 59.91
N SER A 67 59.61 65.60 60.64
CA SER A 67 60.64 64.68 60.14
C SER A 67 60.23 64.04 58.81
N SER A 68 61.19 63.98 57.89
CA SER A 68 61.00 63.34 56.58
C SER A 68 61.09 61.83 56.70
N GLU A 69 60.42 61.09 55.82
CA GLU A 69 60.45 59.64 55.74
C GLU A 69 61.54 59.17 54.76
N ARG A 70 62.27 58.12 55.13
CA ARG A 70 63.27 57.45 54.30
C ARG A 70 62.61 56.47 53.36
N LEU A 71 62.78 56.67 52.06
CA LEU A 71 62.23 55.83 51.00
C LEU A 71 63.27 55.49 49.94
N VAL A 72 63.04 54.39 49.23
CA VAL A 72 63.84 53.98 48.06
C VAL A 72 62.97 54.06 46.82
N ALA A 73 63.45 54.76 45.80
CA ALA A 73 62.69 54.93 44.57
C ALA A 73 62.64 53.62 43.76
N PHE A 74 61.50 53.34 43.16
CA PHE A 74 61.27 52.25 42.22
C PHE A 74 60.60 52.80 40.95
N GLU A 75 61.23 53.80 40.36
CA GLU A 75 60.69 54.51 39.21
C GLU A 75 61.79 54.93 38.23
N GLY A 76 61.66 54.51 36.97
CA GLY A 76 62.52 54.92 35.87
C GLY A 76 64.01 54.87 36.18
N THR A 77 64.72 55.93 35.83
CA THR A 77 66.17 56.07 36.04
C THR A 77 66.55 56.40 37.48
N HIS A 78 65.59 56.51 38.39
CA HIS A 78 65.83 56.76 39.81
C HIS A 78 65.74 55.50 40.66
N THR A 79 65.37 54.37 40.06
CA THR A 79 65.28 53.08 40.74
C THR A 79 66.50 52.78 41.59
N SER A 80 66.25 52.30 42.82
CA SER A 80 67.24 51.96 43.85
C SER A 80 67.94 53.15 44.50
N ARG A 81 67.57 54.42 44.19
CA ARG A 81 68.12 55.60 44.87
C ARG A 81 67.30 55.93 46.10
N ARG A 82 68.00 56.29 47.18
CA ARG A 82 67.42 56.71 48.45
C ARG A 82 67.02 58.19 48.41
N PHE A 83 65.84 58.48 48.95
CA PHE A 83 65.34 59.84 49.10
C PHE A 83 64.59 60.01 50.43
N LEU A 84 64.45 61.27 50.82
CA LEU A 84 63.63 61.72 51.93
C LEU A 84 62.34 62.31 51.36
N ALA A 85 61.20 61.94 51.93
CA ALA A 85 59.90 62.44 51.52
C ALA A 85 59.09 62.97 52.71
N CYS A 86 58.04 63.72 52.43
CA CYS A 86 57.11 64.12 53.49
C CYS A 86 56.39 62.90 54.07
N ALA A 87 56.48 62.70 55.38
CA ALA A 87 55.81 61.60 56.10
C ALA A 87 54.28 61.75 56.26
N GLN A 88 53.68 62.77 55.63
CA GLN A 88 52.22 62.94 55.64
C GLN A 88 51.57 61.97 54.64
N PRO A 89 50.40 61.41 54.97
CA PRO A 89 49.72 60.43 54.13
C PRO A 89 49.33 61.01 52.75
N GLU A 90 49.07 60.11 51.80
CA GLU A 90 48.61 60.45 50.45
C GLU A 90 47.40 61.41 50.50
N GLY A 91 47.45 62.47 49.69
CA GLY A 91 46.46 63.56 49.69
C GLY A 91 46.75 64.72 50.65
N SER A 92 47.54 64.51 51.72
CA SER A 92 48.04 65.58 52.62
C SER A 92 49.55 65.81 52.52
N ASN A 93 50.25 64.99 51.75
CA ASN A 93 51.67 65.12 51.45
C ASN A 93 52.00 66.47 50.78
N CYS A 94 53.08 67.14 51.23
CA CYS A 94 53.53 68.43 50.69
C CYS A 94 54.22 68.32 49.32
N GLY A 95 54.52 67.11 48.84
CA GLY A 95 55.32 66.85 47.65
C GLY A 95 56.82 67.02 47.86
N PHE A 96 57.29 67.13 49.11
CA PHE A 96 58.72 67.27 49.42
C PHE A 96 59.48 66.00 49.07
N VAL A 97 60.61 66.18 48.37
CA VAL A 97 61.54 65.12 47.97
C VAL A 97 62.96 65.66 48.03
N GLU A 98 63.84 64.96 48.74
CA GLU A 98 65.27 65.26 48.76
C GLU A 98 66.09 63.98 48.53
N TRP A 99 66.99 63.99 47.55
CA TRP A 99 67.77 62.82 47.19
C TRP A 99 69.01 62.69 48.07
N VAL A 100 69.17 61.53 48.70
CA VAL A 100 70.36 61.20 49.50
C VAL A 100 71.48 60.68 48.60
N ASP A 101 71.13 59.84 47.62
CA ASP A 101 72.10 59.28 46.69
C ASP A 101 72.29 60.19 45.47
N HIS A 102 73.52 60.24 44.96
CA HIS A 102 73.83 60.93 43.71
C HIS A 102 73.07 60.30 42.53
N GLN A 103 72.95 61.06 41.45
CA GLN A 103 72.43 60.50 40.21
C GLN A 103 73.33 59.36 39.73
N TRP A 104 72.72 58.32 39.18
CA TRP A 104 73.46 57.23 38.56
C TRP A 104 74.34 57.75 37.41
N ALA A 105 75.46 57.10 37.16
CA ALA A 105 76.25 57.35 35.95
C ALA A 105 75.38 57.10 34.69
N PRO A 106 75.65 57.79 33.56
CA PRO A 106 74.82 57.69 32.35
C PRO A 106 74.58 56.25 31.87
N THR A 107 75.58 55.37 32.00
CA THR A 107 75.47 53.94 31.65
C THR A 107 74.36 53.24 32.42
N MET A 108 74.25 53.49 33.73
CA MET A 108 73.23 52.87 34.58
C MET A 108 71.85 53.49 34.35
N GLN A 109 71.76 54.81 34.13
CA GLN A 109 70.51 55.46 33.74
C GLN A 109 69.94 54.86 32.45
N ASN A 110 70.79 54.65 31.43
CA ASN A 110 70.40 54.03 30.17
C ASN A 110 69.94 52.57 30.35
N ALA A 111 70.63 51.81 31.21
CA ALA A 111 70.23 50.44 31.53
C ALA A 111 68.86 50.38 32.20
N LEU A 112 68.61 51.23 33.20
CA LEU A 112 67.31 51.35 33.87
C LEU A 112 66.21 51.78 32.89
N LEU A 113 66.45 52.81 32.09
CA LEU A 113 65.49 53.28 31.09
C LEU A 113 65.09 52.15 30.14
N LYS A 114 66.06 51.35 29.66
CA LYS A 114 65.80 50.21 28.79
C LYS A 114 65.02 49.10 29.49
N LEU A 115 65.31 48.80 30.76
CA LEU A 115 64.57 47.82 31.54
C LEU A 115 63.10 48.21 31.72
N PHE A 116 62.82 49.48 32.07
CA PHE A 116 61.44 49.97 32.20
C PHE A 116 60.70 49.95 30.85
N ALA A 117 61.37 50.34 29.75
CA ALA A 117 60.79 50.24 28.41
C ALA A 117 60.41 48.79 28.06
N MET A 118 61.30 47.83 28.31
CA MET A 118 61.00 46.40 28.09
C MET A 118 59.83 45.89 28.94
N VAL A 119 59.71 46.36 30.18
CA VAL A 119 58.59 45.99 31.06
C VAL A 119 57.27 46.56 30.55
N GLU A 120 57.25 47.81 30.10
CA GLU A 120 56.05 48.42 29.54
C GLU A 120 55.65 47.81 28.20
N ASP A 121 56.62 47.53 27.31
CA ASP A 121 56.36 46.80 26.08
C ASP A 121 55.77 45.41 26.37
N ALA A 122 56.32 44.69 27.35
CA ALA A 122 55.81 43.38 27.74
C ALA A 122 54.42 43.46 28.39
N LYS A 123 54.13 44.50 29.17
CA LYS A 123 52.78 44.74 29.72
C LYS A 123 51.78 45.03 28.60
N SER A 124 52.14 45.92 27.68
CA SER A 124 51.31 46.29 26.53
C SER A 124 51.00 45.09 25.64
N ALA A 125 52.01 44.27 25.31
CA ALA A 125 51.82 43.04 24.55
C ALA A 125 50.84 42.09 25.24
N ARG A 126 51.01 41.85 26.55
CA ARG A 126 50.08 40.99 27.32
C ARG A 126 48.65 41.53 27.35
N VAL A 127 48.47 42.85 27.48
CA VAL A 127 47.15 43.47 27.46
C VAL A 127 46.51 43.30 26.08
N ASN A 128 47.28 43.49 25.01
CA ASN A 128 46.81 43.29 23.64
C ASN A 128 46.40 41.84 23.38
N ASP A 129 47.24 40.87 23.78
CA ASP A 129 46.92 39.44 23.65
C ASP A 129 45.69 39.05 24.47
N SER A 130 45.55 39.59 25.69
CA SER A 130 44.36 39.38 26.52
C SER A 130 43.11 39.97 25.89
N LEU A 131 43.22 41.13 25.23
CA LEU A 131 42.12 41.78 24.54
C LEU A 131 41.70 40.99 23.29
N GLU A 132 42.67 40.53 22.50
CA GLU A 132 42.43 39.67 21.34
C GLU A 132 41.78 38.33 21.75
N SER A 133 42.27 37.73 22.84
CA SER A 133 41.67 36.54 23.44
C SER A 133 40.22 36.82 23.88
N SER A 134 39.95 37.96 24.52
CA SER A 134 38.60 38.37 24.91
C SER A 134 37.66 38.53 23.72
N PHE A 135 38.11 39.16 22.63
CA PHE A 135 37.31 39.27 21.41
C PHE A 135 37.00 37.90 20.79
N THR A 136 37.98 37.01 20.78
CA THR A 136 37.82 35.64 20.26
C THR A 136 36.82 34.85 21.11
N ILE A 137 36.91 34.92 22.43
CA ILE A 137 35.98 34.25 23.36
C ILE A 137 34.56 34.78 23.14
N HIS A 138 34.38 36.10 23.03
CA HIS A 138 33.07 36.69 22.77
C HIS A 138 32.46 36.17 21.46
N HIS A 139 33.23 36.20 20.38
CA HIS A 139 32.78 35.70 19.07
C HIS A 139 32.39 34.22 19.11
N LEU A 140 33.23 33.37 19.72
CA LEU A 140 32.93 31.94 19.86
C LEU A 140 31.70 31.70 20.75
N THR A 141 31.48 32.54 21.76
CA THR A 141 30.30 32.47 22.64
C THR A 141 29.02 32.82 21.86
N GLU A 142 29.06 33.84 21.00
CA GLU A 142 27.92 34.19 20.13
C GLU A 142 27.58 33.05 19.15
N GLU A 143 28.57 32.48 18.48
CA GLU A 143 28.35 31.36 17.55
C GLU A 143 27.86 30.11 18.30
N LYS A 144 28.36 29.84 19.51
CA LYS A 144 27.83 28.77 20.38
C LYS A 144 26.35 28.99 20.66
N ASN A 145 25.96 30.18 21.14
CA ASN A 145 24.56 30.48 21.48
C ASN A 145 23.63 30.35 20.27
N LYS A 146 24.10 30.76 19.08
CA LYS A 146 23.36 30.61 17.83
C LYS A 146 23.17 29.14 17.44
N MET A 147 24.21 28.31 17.62
CA MET A 147 24.10 26.87 17.37
C MET A 147 23.19 26.17 18.38
N GLU A 148 23.21 26.60 19.64
CA GLU A 148 22.32 26.11 20.70
C GLU A 148 20.86 26.43 20.37
N ALA A 149 20.55 27.68 19.97
CA ALA A 149 19.21 28.05 19.51
C ALA A 149 18.75 27.26 18.26
N ASN A 150 19.65 26.98 17.33
CA ASN A 150 19.35 26.15 16.16
C ASN A 150 19.06 24.69 16.56
N TYR A 151 19.80 24.16 17.53
CA TYR A 151 19.58 22.81 18.06
C TYR A 151 18.24 22.71 18.78
N ASP A 152 17.92 23.66 19.65
CA ASP A 152 16.64 23.71 20.37
C ASP A 152 15.46 23.75 19.40
N LYS A 153 15.57 24.57 18.34
CA LYS A 153 14.58 24.60 17.27
C LYS A 153 14.44 23.26 16.55
N LEU A 154 15.55 22.60 16.23
CA LEU A 154 15.52 21.29 15.58
C LEU A 154 14.83 20.24 16.45
N VAL A 155 15.10 20.24 17.76
CA VAL A 155 14.44 19.36 18.71
C VAL A 155 12.93 19.61 18.72
N GLN A 156 12.51 20.88 18.71
CA GLN A 156 11.10 21.24 18.61
C GLN A 156 10.45 20.74 17.31
N ASP A 157 11.09 21.01 16.15
CA ASP A 157 10.57 20.59 14.84
C ASP A 157 10.42 19.05 14.75
N VAL A 158 11.37 18.29 15.32
CA VAL A 158 11.30 16.81 15.40
C VAL A 158 10.14 16.36 16.29
N HIS A 159 9.92 17.04 17.42
CA HIS A 159 8.81 16.72 18.33
C HIS A 159 7.45 16.98 17.64
N GLU A 160 7.30 18.10 16.93
CA GLU A 160 6.10 18.41 16.15
C GLU A 160 5.84 17.37 15.04
N LEU A 161 6.90 16.95 14.33
CA LEU A 161 6.80 15.90 13.31
C LEU A 161 6.35 14.56 13.91
N MET A 162 6.87 14.20 15.08
CA MET A 162 6.51 12.96 15.77
C MET A 162 5.02 12.96 16.16
N ASN A 163 4.54 14.06 16.74
CA ASN A 163 3.12 14.20 17.09
C ASN A 163 2.21 14.10 15.86
N PHE A 164 2.59 14.74 14.76
CA PHE A 164 1.84 14.63 13.50
C PHE A 164 1.81 13.22 12.93
N GLN A 165 2.90 12.46 13.08
CA GLN A 165 2.93 11.04 12.70
C GLN A 165 2.04 10.20 13.61
N GLU A 166 2.06 10.43 14.92
CA GLU A 166 1.22 9.72 15.88
C GLU A 166 -0.28 9.93 15.58
N ASP A 167 -0.70 11.19 15.37
CA ASP A 167 -2.08 11.52 15.00
C ASP A 167 -2.53 10.78 13.74
N LYS A 168 -1.69 10.75 12.70
CA LYS A 168 -1.98 10.01 11.46
C LYS A 168 -2.10 8.51 11.71
N VAL A 169 -1.21 7.91 12.50
CA VAL A 169 -1.27 6.48 12.84
C VAL A 169 -2.56 6.15 13.59
N VAL A 170 -2.98 7.04 14.49
CA VAL A 170 -4.26 6.93 15.21
C VAL A 170 -5.43 7.00 14.23
N ASP A 171 -5.45 7.95 13.29
CA ASP A 171 -6.50 8.05 12.25
C ASP A 171 -6.58 6.80 11.38
N PHE A 172 -5.44 6.27 10.92
CA PHE A 172 -5.41 5.04 10.12
C PHE A 172 -5.97 3.84 10.90
N ARG A 173 -5.66 3.73 12.19
CA ARG A 173 -6.20 2.66 13.04
C ARG A 173 -7.71 2.76 13.20
N HIS A 174 -8.24 3.98 13.39
CA HIS A 174 -9.68 4.21 13.45
C HIS A 174 -10.36 3.85 12.13
N LEU A 175 -9.80 4.27 10.99
CA LEU A 175 -10.32 3.95 9.67
C LEU A 175 -10.31 2.45 9.39
N GLN A 176 -9.20 1.77 9.71
CA GLN A 176 -9.08 0.32 9.58
C GLN A 176 -10.15 -0.40 10.41
N SER A 177 -10.33 0.01 11.67
CA SER A 177 -11.34 -0.55 12.57
C SER A 177 -12.76 -0.34 12.03
N ALA A 178 -13.05 0.84 11.47
CA ALA A 178 -14.34 1.13 10.85
C ALA A 178 -14.63 0.25 9.62
N ILE A 179 -13.63 0.02 8.77
CA ILE A 179 -13.74 -0.86 7.59
C ILE A 179 -13.99 -2.31 8.03
N THR A 180 -13.22 -2.80 9.00
CA THR A 180 -13.38 -4.16 9.53
C THR A 180 -14.77 -4.35 10.13
N TYR A 181 -15.24 -3.41 10.96
CA TYR A 181 -16.58 -3.46 11.52
C TYR A 181 -17.67 -3.49 10.44
N GLN A 182 -17.55 -2.64 9.41
CA GLN A 182 -18.50 -2.66 8.28
C GLN A 182 -18.48 -3.98 7.51
N GLN A 183 -17.32 -4.61 7.34
CA GLN A 183 -17.23 -5.93 6.71
C GLN A 183 -17.90 -7.01 7.56
N GLU A 184 -17.68 -7.02 8.87
CA GLU A 184 -18.30 -7.97 9.78
C GLU A 184 -19.83 -7.83 9.80
N VAL A 185 -20.34 -6.60 9.90
CA VAL A 185 -21.79 -6.33 9.88
C VAL A 185 -22.44 -6.80 8.56
N ARG A 186 -21.74 -6.66 7.42
CA ARG A 186 -22.27 -7.11 6.12
C ARG A 186 -22.07 -8.59 5.83
N LYS A 187 -21.22 -9.29 6.57
CA LYS A 187 -20.87 -10.69 6.30
C LYS A 187 -22.09 -11.62 6.37
N GLU A 188 -22.81 -11.57 7.48
CA GLU A 188 -24.01 -12.40 7.72
C GLU A 188 -25.11 -12.19 6.66
N PRO A 189 -25.56 -10.94 6.35
CA PRO A 189 -26.53 -10.72 5.29
C PRO A 189 -26.08 -11.19 3.89
N ILE A 190 -24.79 -11.02 3.57
CA ILE A 190 -24.24 -11.47 2.28
C ILE A 190 -24.25 -13.00 2.21
N ASP A 191 -23.86 -13.68 3.28
CA ASP A 191 -23.81 -15.13 3.33
C ASP A 191 -25.23 -15.75 3.32
N ASP A 192 -26.20 -15.14 4.01
CA ASP A 192 -27.63 -15.51 3.89
C ASP A 192 -28.15 -15.30 2.45
N MET A 193 -27.83 -14.17 1.82
CA MET A 193 -28.27 -13.91 0.44
C MET A 193 -27.63 -14.88 -0.55
N LYS A 194 -26.36 -15.25 -0.37
CA LYS A 194 -25.69 -16.31 -1.16
C LYS A 194 -26.37 -17.67 -0.95
N ALA A 195 -26.69 -18.03 0.28
CA ALA A 195 -27.36 -19.30 0.58
C ALA A 195 -28.75 -19.38 -0.08
N LYS A 196 -29.52 -18.29 -0.01
CA LYS A 196 -30.81 -18.17 -0.70
C LYS A 196 -30.67 -18.31 -2.21
N MET A 197 -29.71 -17.60 -2.81
CA MET A 197 -29.46 -17.67 -4.25
C MET A 197 -29.03 -19.07 -4.70
N ALA A 198 -28.17 -19.74 -3.94
CA ALA A 198 -27.76 -21.13 -4.22
C ALA A 198 -28.94 -22.11 -4.16
N THR A 199 -29.82 -21.94 -3.16
CA THR A 199 -31.02 -22.77 -3.00
C THR A 199 -31.99 -22.57 -4.16
N GLU A 200 -32.19 -21.32 -4.59
CA GLU A 200 -33.08 -21.00 -5.71
C GLU A 200 -32.52 -21.48 -7.06
N MET A 201 -31.21 -21.38 -7.27
CA MET A 201 -30.51 -21.95 -8.43
C MET A 201 -30.73 -23.46 -8.52
N ALA A 202 -30.51 -24.19 -7.42
CA ALA A 202 -30.72 -25.64 -7.38
C ALA A 202 -32.18 -26.03 -7.68
N LYS A 203 -33.14 -25.23 -7.21
CA LYS A 203 -34.56 -25.43 -7.53
C LYS A 203 -34.84 -25.24 -9.03
N LYS A 204 -34.33 -24.16 -9.63
CA LYS A 204 -34.49 -23.90 -11.06
C LYS A 204 -33.82 -24.96 -11.94
N ASP A 205 -32.66 -25.46 -11.53
CA ASP A 205 -31.99 -26.55 -12.24
C ASP A 205 -32.83 -27.84 -12.19
N ALA A 206 -33.39 -28.18 -11.03
CA ALA A 206 -34.27 -29.33 -10.89
C ALA A 206 -35.57 -29.19 -11.72
N GLU A 207 -36.15 -27.99 -11.79
CA GLU A 207 -37.31 -27.70 -12.64
C GLU A 207 -36.97 -27.81 -14.12
N THR A 208 -35.81 -27.27 -14.52
CA THR A 208 -35.29 -27.36 -15.90
C THR A 208 -35.07 -28.82 -16.30
N GLN A 209 -34.47 -29.63 -15.43
CA GLN A 209 -34.26 -31.05 -15.68
C GLN A 209 -35.59 -31.81 -15.85
N LYS A 210 -36.59 -31.53 -15.01
CA LYS A 210 -37.94 -32.10 -15.14
C LYS A 210 -38.60 -31.70 -16.47
N LEU A 211 -38.43 -30.45 -16.89
CA LEU A 211 -38.97 -29.96 -18.15
C LEU A 211 -38.31 -30.67 -19.34
N THR A 212 -36.99 -30.84 -19.31
CA THR A 212 -36.23 -31.58 -20.33
C THR A 212 -36.71 -33.03 -20.43
N GLN A 213 -36.91 -33.71 -19.29
CA GLN A 213 -37.46 -35.08 -19.27
C GLN A 213 -38.86 -35.14 -19.90
N LYS A 214 -39.74 -34.19 -19.57
CA LYS A 214 -41.09 -34.11 -20.18
C LYS A 214 -41.02 -33.88 -21.69
N TYR A 215 -40.12 -33.02 -22.15
CA TYR A 215 -39.91 -32.74 -23.57
C TYR A 215 -39.43 -33.99 -24.32
N GLU A 216 -38.48 -34.73 -23.74
CA GLU A 216 -37.96 -35.96 -24.35
C GLU A 216 -39.01 -37.07 -24.42
N LEU A 217 -39.83 -37.22 -23.37
CA LEU A 217 -40.98 -38.12 -23.39
C LEU A 217 -41.96 -37.77 -24.51
N LEU A 218 -42.29 -36.49 -24.66
CA LEU A 218 -43.19 -36.00 -25.71
C LEU A 218 -42.63 -36.29 -27.11
N LEU A 219 -41.33 -36.09 -27.31
CA LEU A 219 -40.65 -36.34 -28.58
C LEU A 219 -40.67 -37.84 -28.94
N ASN A 220 -40.47 -38.71 -27.95
CA ASN A 220 -40.58 -40.16 -28.12
C ASN A 220 -42.01 -40.61 -28.43
N LEU A 221 -43.01 -40.06 -27.73
CA LEU A 221 -44.42 -40.35 -28.02
C LEU A 221 -44.80 -39.90 -29.44
N THR A 222 -44.36 -38.71 -29.85
CA THR A 222 -44.62 -38.19 -31.21
C THR A 222 -43.98 -39.10 -32.27
N ARG A 223 -42.74 -39.56 -32.05
CA ARG A 223 -42.07 -40.52 -32.93
C ARG A 223 -42.83 -41.85 -33.00
N ALA A 224 -43.24 -42.40 -31.85
CA ALA A 224 -44.02 -43.63 -31.79
C ALA A 224 -45.38 -43.51 -32.50
N GLN A 225 -46.09 -42.39 -32.31
CA GLN A 225 -47.33 -42.08 -33.03
C GLN A 225 -47.10 -42.05 -34.55
N ALA A 226 -46.04 -41.39 -35.02
CA ALA A 226 -45.70 -41.37 -36.45
C ALA A 226 -45.44 -42.78 -37.00
N THR A 227 -44.72 -43.63 -36.25
CA THR A 227 -44.49 -45.04 -36.62
C THR A 227 -45.80 -45.83 -36.70
N VAL A 228 -46.70 -45.68 -35.72
CA VAL A 228 -48.00 -46.36 -35.73
C VAL A 228 -48.83 -45.92 -36.94
N ILE A 229 -48.91 -44.61 -37.23
CA ILE A 229 -49.63 -44.08 -38.40
C ILE A 229 -49.05 -44.65 -39.70
N GLN A 230 -47.72 -44.68 -39.82
CA GLN A 230 -47.04 -45.25 -41.00
C GLN A 230 -47.36 -46.74 -41.17
N ASN A 231 -47.32 -47.52 -40.08
CA ASN A 231 -47.63 -48.95 -40.11
C ASN A 231 -49.09 -49.22 -40.50
N LEU A 232 -50.04 -48.45 -39.94
CA LEU A 232 -51.46 -48.55 -40.31
C LEU A 232 -51.67 -48.22 -41.79
N LYS A 233 -51.01 -47.18 -42.31
CA LYS A 233 -51.08 -46.81 -43.73
C LYS A 233 -50.51 -47.91 -44.63
N LEU A 234 -49.38 -48.50 -44.25
CA LEU A 234 -48.77 -49.62 -44.97
C LEU A 234 -49.66 -50.86 -44.96
N ASN A 235 -50.23 -51.22 -43.80
CA ASN A 235 -51.11 -52.38 -43.69
C ASN A 235 -52.37 -52.22 -44.54
N LYS A 236 -53.01 -51.03 -44.52
CA LYS A 236 -54.14 -50.70 -45.38
C LYS A 236 -53.80 -50.84 -46.87
N MET A 237 -52.60 -50.44 -47.30
CA MET A 237 -52.15 -50.65 -48.68
C MET A 237 -51.97 -52.14 -49.02
N LYS A 238 -51.40 -52.93 -48.11
CA LYS A 238 -51.24 -54.39 -48.29
C LYS A 238 -52.59 -55.10 -48.36
N GLU A 239 -53.53 -54.79 -47.47
CA GLU A 239 -54.89 -55.34 -47.49
C GLU A 239 -55.61 -54.98 -48.79
N LYS A 240 -55.48 -53.73 -49.26
CA LYS A 240 -56.03 -53.30 -50.56
C LYS A 240 -55.42 -54.09 -51.72
N GLN A 241 -54.12 -54.36 -51.69
CA GLN A 241 -53.43 -55.15 -52.71
C GLN A 241 -53.96 -56.60 -52.74
N VAL A 242 -54.10 -57.24 -51.57
CA VAL A 242 -54.67 -58.60 -51.45
C VAL A 242 -56.11 -58.64 -51.97
N LEU A 243 -56.93 -57.63 -51.69
CA LEU A 243 -58.30 -57.55 -52.20
C LEU A 243 -58.34 -57.40 -53.74
N ILE A 244 -57.43 -56.61 -54.33
CA ILE A 244 -57.31 -56.49 -55.79
C ILE A 244 -56.95 -57.85 -56.41
N GLU A 245 -55.96 -58.54 -55.85
CA GLU A 245 -55.55 -59.87 -56.30
C GLU A 245 -56.68 -60.90 -56.18
N ALA A 246 -57.43 -60.89 -55.08
CA ALA A 246 -58.60 -61.74 -54.90
C ALA A 246 -59.71 -61.43 -55.94
N SER A 247 -59.93 -60.16 -56.25
CA SER A 247 -60.89 -59.73 -57.28
C SER A 247 -60.50 -60.22 -58.67
N MET A 248 -59.23 -60.06 -59.07
CA MET A 248 -58.72 -60.56 -60.35
C MET A 248 -58.85 -62.08 -60.47
N ASN A 249 -58.57 -62.81 -59.38
CA ASN A 249 -58.73 -64.27 -59.36
C ASN A 249 -60.20 -64.70 -59.51
N LEU A 250 -61.13 -63.99 -58.87
CA LEU A 250 -62.56 -64.24 -59.03
C LEU A 250 -63.04 -63.94 -60.45
N GLU A 251 -62.58 -62.85 -61.07
CA GLU A 251 -62.85 -62.53 -62.47
C GLU A 251 -62.36 -63.64 -63.41
N LEU A 252 -61.14 -64.15 -63.19
CA LEU A 252 -60.59 -65.27 -63.96
C LEU A 252 -61.45 -66.54 -63.82
N LYS A 253 -61.79 -66.93 -62.59
CA LYS A 253 -62.67 -68.10 -62.36
C LYS A 253 -64.06 -67.92 -62.97
N ASN A 254 -64.61 -66.70 -62.92
CA ASN A 254 -65.89 -66.39 -63.56
C ASN A 254 -65.80 -66.51 -65.10
N ALA A 255 -64.69 -66.09 -65.71
CA ALA A 255 -64.45 -66.28 -67.14
C ALA A 255 -64.33 -67.77 -67.50
N GLU A 256 -63.63 -68.57 -66.68
CA GLU A 256 -63.54 -70.02 -66.85
C GLU A 256 -64.92 -70.70 -66.73
N LEU A 257 -65.71 -70.32 -65.73
CA LEU A 257 -67.09 -70.81 -65.54
C LEU A 257 -67.98 -70.45 -66.74
N THR A 258 -67.89 -69.21 -67.23
CA THR A 258 -68.63 -68.75 -68.41
C THR A 258 -68.29 -69.61 -69.62
N LYS A 259 -66.99 -69.85 -69.87
CA LYS A 259 -66.53 -70.73 -70.94
C LYS A 259 -67.03 -72.17 -70.78
N CYS A 260 -67.03 -72.69 -69.55
CA CYS A 260 -67.56 -74.02 -69.26
C CYS A 260 -69.07 -74.10 -69.50
N GLN A 261 -69.81 -73.04 -69.14
CA GLN A 261 -71.24 -72.91 -69.38
C GLN A 261 -71.57 -72.83 -70.87
N GLU A 262 -70.82 -72.05 -71.65
CA GLU A 262 -70.93 -71.99 -73.11
C GLU A 262 -70.74 -73.37 -73.73
N LYS A 263 -69.69 -74.09 -73.29
CA LYS A 263 -69.43 -75.46 -73.75
C LYS A 263 -70.59 -76.41 -73.44
N LEU A 264 -71.13 -76.34 -72.21
CA LEU A 264 -72.25 -77.17 -71.80
C LEU A 264 -73.55 -76.82 -72.54
N THR A 265 -73.78 -75.55 -72.87
CA THR A 265 -74.88 -75.15 -73.76
C THR A 265 -74.70 -75.64 -75.19
N GLN A 266 -73.47 -75.69 -75.69
CA GLN A 266 -73.17 -76.24 -77.01
C GLN A 266 -73.38 -77.76 -77.04
N GLU A 267 -72.87 -78.50 -76.06
CA GLU A 267 -73.13 -79.94 -75.89
C GLU A 267 -74.64 -80.23 -75.76
N LYS A 268 -75.39 -79.39 -75.03
CA LYS A 268 -76.85 -79.49 -74.93
C LYS A 268 -77.56 -79.27 -76.27
N LEU A 269 -77.05 -78.38 -77.12
CA LEU A 269 -77.60 -78.15 -78.47
C LEU A 269 -77.28 -79.33 -79.40
N GLU A 270 -76.08 -79.89 -79.34
CA GLU A 270 -75.70 -81.10 -80.10
C GLU A 270 -76.57 -82.30 -79.70
N LEU A 271 -76.78 -82.53 -78.41
CA LEU A 271 -77.68 -83.59 -77.93
C LEU A 271 -79.13 -83.36 -78.38
N LYS A 272 -79.61 -82.12 -78.42
CA LYS A 272 -80.92 -81.80 -78.99
C LYS A 272 -80.99 -82.16 -80.46
N LEU A 273 -79.96 -81.82 -81.25
CA LEU A 273 -79.85 -82.16 -82.67
C LEU A 273 -79.92 -83.68 -82.88
N GLN A 274 -79.12 -84.45 -82.13
CA GLN A 274 -79.14 -85.91 -82.15
C GLN A 274 -80.52 -86.48 -81.77
N ALA A 275 -81.20 -85.89 -80.78
CA ALA A 275 -82.56 -86.30 -80.42
C ALA A 275 -83.58 -86.03 -81.54
N THR A 276 -83.48 -84.90 -82.24
CA THR A 276 -84.30 -84.63 -83.44
C THR A 276 -84.01 -85.60 -84.58
N ASP A 277 -82.74 -85.95 -84.82
CA ASP A 277 -82.38 -86.91 -85.86
C ASP A 277 -82.93 -88.31 -85.56
N LEU A 278 -82.88 -88.73 -84.29
CA LEU A 278 -83.51 -89.98 -83.83
C LEU A 278 -85.04 -89.94 -83.99
N LEU A 279 -85.70 -88.82 -83.69
CA LEU A 279 -87.14 -88.66 -83.90
C LEU A 279 -87.52 -88.77 -85.38
N LYS A 280 -86.76 -88.14 -86.29
CA LYS A 280 -86.92 -88.32 -87.74
C LYS A 280 -86.68 -89.76 -88.19
N GLY A 281 -85.66 -90.41 -87.65
CA GLY A 281 -85.42 -91.84 -87.90
C GLY A 281 -86.59 -92.71 -87.46
N ASN A 282 -87.19 -92.38 -86.32
CA ASN A 282 -88.36 -93.09 -85.79
C ASN A 282 -89.63 -92.83 -86.63
N GLU A 283 -89.86 -91.60 -87.09
CA GLU A 283 -90.95 -91.27 -88.03
C GLU A 283 -90.82 -92.05 -89.34
N LYS A 284 -89.61 -92.12 -89.90
CA LYS A 284 -89.32 -92.89 -91.12
C LYS A 284 -89.54 -94.40 -90.91
N HIS A 285 -89.13 -94.93 -89.76
CA HIS A 285 -89.40 -96.33 -89.40
C HIS A 285 -90.91 -96.61 -89.24
N ILE A 286 -91.68 -95.65 -88.72
CA ILE A 286 -93.15 -95.75 -88.64
C ILE A 286 -93.77 -95.76 -90.05
N GLU A 287 -93.30 -94.92 -90.98
CA GLU A 287 -93.74 -94.93 -92.38
C GLU A 287 -93.39 -96.25 -93.10
N GLU A 288 -92.17 -96.76 -92.93
CA GLU A 288 -91.75 -98.05 -93.47
C GLU A 288 -92.60 -99.20 -92.91
N LYS A 289 -92.93 -99.16 -91.62
CA LYS A 289 -93.84 -100.12 -90.98
C LYS A 289 -95.25 -100.04 -91.57
N TRP A 290 -95.79 -98.84 -91.79
CA TRP A 290 -97.10 -98.65 -92.44
C TRP A 290 -97.13 -99.20 -93.86
N GLN A 291 -96.05 -99.04 -94.64
CA GLN A 291 -95.95 -99.64 -95.97
C GLN A 291 -95.94 -101.17 -95.93
N LEU A 292 -95.23 -101.78 -94.98
CA LEU A 292 -95.19 -103.23 -94.81
C LEU A 292 -96.54 -103.81 -94.35
N GLU A 293 -97.28 -103.09 -93.51
CA GLU A 293 -98.65 -103.47 -93.12
C GLU A 293 -99.61 -103.41 -94.34
N PHE A 294 -99.53 -102.35 -95.16
CA PHE A 294 -100.33 -102.23 -96.38
C PHE A 294 -100.02 -103.33 -97.41
N GLN A 295 -98.74 -103.74 -97.56
CA GLN A 295 -98.38 -104.87 -98.43
C GLN A 295 -98.92 -106.22 -97.90
N ASN A 296 -98.96 -106.42 -96.58
CA ASN A 296 -99.55 -107.61 -95.97
C ASN A 296 -101.07 -107.69 -96.14
N GLU A 297 -101.79 -106.56 -96.06
CA GLU A 297 -103.23 -106.49 -96.28
C GLU A 297 -103.59 -106.95 -97.71
N LYS A 298 -102.83 -106.46 -98.70
CA LYS A 298 -103.02 -106.76 -100.13
C LYS A 298 -102.74 -108.22 -100.49
N LEU A 299 -101.87 -108.89 -99.73
CA LEU A 299 -101.61 -110.34 -99.84
C LEU A 299 -102.75 -111.18 -99.26
N LYS A 300 -103.47 -110.71 -98.23
CA LYS A 300 -104.59 -111.44 -97.61
C LYS A 300 -105.85 -111.48 -98.47
N GLU A 301 -106.09 -110.49 -99.34
CA GLU A 301 -107.28 -110.47 -100.21
C GLU A 301 -107.18 -111.45 -101.40
N LYS A 302 -105.98 -111.71 -101.94
CA LYS A 302 -105.81 -112.65 -103.07
C LYS A 302 -106.05 -114.12 -102.71
N PHE A 303 -106.04 -114.50 -101.43
CA PHE A 303 -106.24 -115.88 -100.98
C PHE A 303 -107.72 -116.24 -100.69
N ARG A 304 -108.68 -115.34 -100.92
CA ARG A 304 -110.12 -115.59 -100.73
C ARG A 304 -110.87 -115.63 -102.07
N GLY A 305 -110.94 -116.83 -102.67
CA GLY A 305 -111.92 -117.24 -103.69
C GLY A 305 -111.29 -117.68 -105.02
N ILE A 306 -111.26 -118.91 -105.52
CA ILE A 306 -111.85 -120.24 -105.20
C ILE A 306 -113.26 -120.25 -104.61
#